data_AF-A2XSQ4-F1
#
_entry.id   AF-A2XSQ4-F1
#
_cell.length_a   1.000
_cell.length_b   1.000
_cell.length_c   1.000
_cell.angle_alpha   90.00
_cell.angle_beta   90.00
_cell.angle_gamma   90.00
#
_symmetry.space_group_name_H-M   'P 1'
#
loop_
_entity.id
_entity.type
_entity.pdbx_description
1 polymer ?
#
loop_
_entity_poly.entity_id
_entity_poly.type
_entity_poly.pdbx_seq_one_letter_code
_entity_poly.pdbx_strand_id
1 'polypeptide(L)'
;MVLEDEDTGERSFEYDIGHEVFTLGLGHSWEITDNPPLAICPFARPVCMKGAFYWCTDGMLNEYMILRFNLYDEKFGMLPFPPGCHHGDLAELSGKLCFVHAANVDTICIWQLVDDKLEPVWSQCSRIDVFSNEISTYGFFPILSRDTEMLIAVDDEKLYQLYEWSDTMSELVDMEDVLEYERADGSKLTFGEIGRILYYVVPFVESLVSISASN
;
A
#
# COMPACT_ATOMS: atom_id res chain seq x y z
N MET A 1 -7.63 21.11 -11.80
CA MET A 1 -7.12 22.37 -12.40
C MET A 1 -6.18 23.01 -11.38
N VAL A 2 -5.03 23.58 -11.77
CA VAL A 2 -4.15 24.31 -10.83
C VAL A 2 -4.64 25.76 -10.78
N LEU A 3 -5.03 26.21 -9.59
CA LEU A 3 -5.37 27.59 -9.31
C LEU A 3 -4.25 28.17 -8.45
N GLU A 4 -3.58 29.20 -8.96
CA GLU A 4 -2.53 29.91 -8.22
C GLU A 4 -3.14 31.23 -7.75
N ASP A 5 -3.14 31.45 -6.44
CA ASP A 5 -3.56 32.73 -5.86
C ASP A 5 -2.46 33.76 -6.14
N GLU A 6 -2.80 34.83 -6.86
CA GLU A 6 -1.83 35.85 -7.27
C GLU A 6 -1.30 36.71 -6.11
N ASP A 7 -2.01 36.77 -4.97
CA ASP A 7 -1.62 37.55 -3.79
C ASP A 7 -0.77 36.73 -2.81
N THR A 8 -1.03 35.43 -2.66
CA THR A 8 -0.30 34.56 -1.71
C THR A 8 0.73 33.64 -2.39
N GLY A 9 0.61 33.42 -3.70
CA GLY A 9 1.39 32.42 -4.44
C GLY A 9 1.02 30.97 -4.08
N GLU A 10 -0.07 30.75 -3.34
CA GLU A 10 -0.53 29.41 -2.99
C GLU A 10 -1.15 28.74 -4.21
N ARG A 11 -0.68 27.51 -4.48
CA ARG A 11 -1.25 26.65 -5.51
C ARG A 11 -2.27 25.74 -4.87
N SER A 12 -3.48 25.72 -5.42
CA SER A 12 -4.52 24.76 -5.07
C SER A 12 -4.87 23.92 -6.29
N PHE A 13 -5.14 22.64 -6.06
CA PHE A 13 -5.62 21.73 -7.10
C PHE A 13 -7.10 21.50 -6.88
N GLU A 14 -7.91 21.83 -7.88
CA GLU A 14 -9.29 21.39 -7.93
C GLU A 14 -9.31 19.97 -8.50
N TYR A 15 -9.53 19.00 -7.62
CA TYR A 15 -9.75 17.61 -7.96
C TYR A 15 -11.25 17.33 -7.87
N ASP A 16 -11.79 16.61 -8.84
CA ASP A 16 -13.11 15.99 -8.72
C ASP A 16 -12.93 14.65 -7.98
N ILE A 17 -12.86 14.72 -6.65
CA ILE A 17 -12.67 13.54 -5.79
C ILE A 17 -14.00 13.18 -5.15
N GLY A 18 -14.33 11.89 -5.20
CA GLY A 18 -15.43 11.29 -4.45
C GLY A 18 -14.92 10.13 -3.59
N HIS A 19 -15.66 9.82 -2.53
CA HIS A 19 -15.48 8.61 -1.76
C HIS A 19 -16.84 8.02 -1.40
N GLU A 20 -16.95 6.69 -1.53
CA GLU A 20 -18.17 5.95 -1.27
C GLU A 20 -17.83 4.69 -0.48
N VAL A 21 -18.72 4.31 0.43
CA VAL A 21 -18.60 3.08 1.22
C VAL A 21 -19.72 2.12 0.79
N PHE A 22 -19.35 0.86 0.56
CA PHE A 22 -20.31 -0.20 0.29
C PHE A 22 -20.43 -1.14 1.49
N THR A 23 -21.63 -1.24 2.05
CA THR A 23 -21.91 -2.10 3.20
C THR A 23 -22.55 -3.42 2.77
N LEU A 24 -21.93 -4.54 3.14
CA LEU A 24 -22.46 -5.88 2.86
C LEU A 24 -23.51 -6.29 3.91
N GLY A 25 -24.64 -6.85 3.46
CA GLY A 25 -25.71 -7.34 4.34
C GLY A 25 -27.12 -7.19 3.75
N LEU A 26 -28.15 -7.28 4.61
CA LEU A 26 -29.52 -6.95 4.23
C LEU A 26 -29.63 -5.44 3.94
N GLY A 27 -29.89 -5.07 2.69
CA GLY A 27 -29.97 -3.66 2.27
C GLY A 27 -28.64 -3.07 1.81
N HIS A 28 -27.78 -3.86 1.17
CA HIS A 28 -26.52 -3.37 0.59
C HIS A 28 -26.73 -2.16 -0.33
N SER A 29 -25.97 -1.10 -0.10
CA SER A 29 -25.97 0.12 -0.90
C SER A 29 -24.61 0.79 -0.87
N TRP A 30 -24.34 1.59 -1.90
CA TRP A 30 -23.27 2.57 -1.88
C TRP A 30 -23.77 3.83 -1.16
N GLU A 31 -22.97 4.32 -0.23
CA GLU A 31 -23.22 5.55 0.51
C GLU A 31 -22.08 6.52 0.25
N ILE A 32 -22.41 7.72 -0.22
CA ILE A 32 -21.44 8.80 -0.45
C ILE A 32 -21.02 9.34 0.92
N THR A 33 -19.72 9.43 1.17
CA THR A 33 -19.17 10.05 2.38
C THR A 33 -18.66 11.45 2.09
N ASP A 34 -18.11 12.11 3.10
CA ASP A 34 -17.29 13.30 2.87
C ASP A 34 -16.16 12.99 1.88
N ASN A 35 -15.75 13.99 1.09
CA ASN A 35 -14.62 13.84 0.18
C ASN A 35 -13.30 13.83 0.96
N PRO A 36 -12.30 13.08 0.51
CA PRO A 36 -10.98 13.13 1.13
C PRO A 36 -10.37 14.53 0.93
N PRO A 37 -9.62 15.05 1.91
CA PRO A 37 -8.96 16.36 1.81
C PRO A 37 -7.87 16.40 0.73
N LEU A 38 -7.30 15.24 0.37
CA LEU A 38 -6.23 15.11 -0.61
C LEU A 38 -6.47 13.90 -1.51
N ALA A 39 -5.98 13.98 -2.74
CA ALA A 39 -6.03 12.87 -3.69
C ALA A 39 -5.11 11.72 -3.22
N ILE A 40 -5.64 10.50 -3.33
CA ILE A 40 -4.88 9.27 -3.11
C ILE A 40 -3.94 9.06 -4.29
N CYS A 41 -2.69 8.67 -4.02
CA CYS A 41 -1.75 8.29 -5.08
C CYS A 41 -2.34 7.14 -5.90
N PRO A 42 -2.42 7.22 -7.25
CA PRO A 42 -3.06 6.20 -8.08
C PRO A 42 -2.50 4.77 -7.92
N PHE A 43 -1.25 4.66 -7.47
CA PHE A 43 -0.57 3.39 -7.26
C PHE A 43 -0.45 3.01 -5.77
N ALA A 44 -0.97 3.84 -4.86
CA ALA A 44 -0.92 3.55 -3.44
C ALA A 44 -1.82 2.36 -3.09
N ARG A 45 -1.23 1.40 -2.39
CA ARG A 45 -1.95 0.25 -1.87
C ARG A 45 -2.62 0.63 -0.54
N PRO A 46 -3.93 0.36 -0.36
CA PRO A 46 -4.57 0.55 0.93
C PRO A 46 -3.95 -0.36 1.99
N VAL A 47 -3.75 0.17 3.19
CA VAL A 47 -3.61 -0.66 4.40
C VAL A 47 -4.91 -0.56 5.19
N CYS A 48 -5.50 -1.70 5.53
CA CYS A 48 -6.64 -1.77 6.43
C CYS A 48 -6.20 -2.36 7.78
N MET A 49 -6.31 -1.59 8.85
CA MET A 49 -5.98 -2.06 10.19
C MET A 49 -6.71 -1.24 11.25
N LYS A 50 -7.01 -1.88 12.39
CA LYS A 50 -7.62 -1.23 13.56
C LYS A 50 -8.88 -0.40 13.23
N GLY A 51 -9.69 -0.87 12.27
CA GLY A 51 -10.93 -0.20 11.88
C GLY A 51 -10.73 1.07 11.05
N ALA A 52 -9.60 1.22 10.36
CA ALA A 52 -9.36 2.32 9.45
C ALA A 52 -8.62 1.85 8.19
N PHE A 53 -8.81 2.60 7.11
CA PHE A 53 -8.05 2.47 5.88
C PHE A 53 -7.01 3.59 5.79
N TYR A 54 -5.86 3.28 5.22
CA TYR A 54 -4.73 4.19 5.09
C TYR A 54 -4.17 4.16 3.66
N TRP A 55 -3.82 5.33 3.12
CA TRP A 55 -3.21 5.49 1.80
C TRP A 55 -2.16 6.59 1.79
N CYS A 56 -1.14 6.46 0.94
CA CYS A 56 -0.29 7.60 0.59
C CYS A 56 -1.03 8.57 -0.33
N THR A 57 -0.88 9.88 -0.11
CA THR A 57 -1.34 10.91 -1.04
C THR A 57 -0.42 11.02 -2.25
N ASP A 58 -0.90 11.68 -3.32
CA ASP A 58 -0.15 11.85 -4.58
C ASP A 58 1.04 12.84 -4.50
N GLY A 59 1.17 13.56 -3.39
CA GLY A 59 2.28 14.49 -3.13
C GLY A 59 2.31 15.75 -4.01
N MET A 60 1.27 16.01 -4.82
CA MET A 60 1.27 17.08 -5.84
C MET A 60 1.32 18.51 -5.27
N LEU A 61 1.21 18.65 -3.95
CA LEU A 61 1.32 19.91 -3.19
C LEU A 61 2.53 19.97 -2.23
N ASN A 62 3.51 19.06 -2.36
CA ASN A 62 4.51 18.79 -1.33
C ASN A 62 3.91 18.39 0.04
N GLU A 63 2.65 17.97 0.04
CA GLU A 63 1.94 17.44 1.19
C GLU A 63 2.13 15.93 1.24
N TYR A 64 3.26 15.52 1.82
CA TYR A 64 3.64 14.13 2.04
C TYR A 64 2.88 13.56 3.24
N MET A 65 1.62 13.22 2.98
CA MET A 65 0.66 12.81 4.00
C MET A 65 0.16 11.41 3.71
N ILE A 66 -0.11 10.68 4.79
CA ILE A 66 -0.90 9.47 4.78
C ILE A 66 -2.33 9.87 5.10
N LEU A 67 -3.23 9.60 4.18
CA LEU A 67 -4.65 9.74 4.39
C LEU A 67 -5.15 8.57 5.22
N ARG A 68 -6.00 8.85 6.21
CA ARG A 68 -6.69 7.85 7.04
C ARG A 68 -8.20 8.03 6.89
N PHE A 69 -8.93 6.96 6.65
CA PHE A 69 -10.39 6.93 6.77
C PHE A 69 -10.80 6.01 7.91
N ASN A 70 -11.46 6.55 8.94
CA ASN A 70 -11.89 5.78 10.11
C ASN A 70 -13.29 5.22 9.89
N LEU A 71 -13.47 3.91 10.07
CA LEU A 71 -14.76 3.24 9.85
C LEU A 71 -15.75 3.43 11.00
N TYR A 72 -15.29 3.89 12.17
CA TYR A 72 -16.19 4.09 13.31
C TYR A 72 -17.02 5.38 13.19
N ASP A 73 -16.39 6.47 12.76
CA ASP A 73 -17.02 7.78 12.62
C ASP A 73 -17.09 8.27 11.17
N GLU A 74 -16.61 7.48 10.21
CA GLU A 74 -16.62 7.74 8.77
C GLU A 74 -15.92 9.05 8.38
N LYS A 75 -14.85 9.38 9.10
CA LYS A 75 -14.09 10.62 8.91
C LYS A 75 -12.70 10.40 8.37
N PHE A 76 -12.29 11.35 7.55
CA PHE A 76 -10.91 11.49 7.13
C PHE A 76 -10.05 12.15 8.20
N GLY A 77 -8.85 11.62 8.36
CA GLY A 77 -7.74 12.21 9.09
C GLY A 77 -6.48 12.13 8.24
N MET A 78 -5.43 12.81 8.69
CA MET A 78 -4.13 12.81 8.02
C MET A 78 -3.02 12.52 9.02
N LEU A 79 -1.98 11.85 8.56
CA LEU A 79 -0.75 11.58 9.29
C LEU A 79 0.42 12.05 8.42
N PRO A 80 1.47 12.64 8.99
CA PRO A 80 2.66 12.96 8.21
C PRO A 80 3.43 11.68 7.87
N PHE A 81 4.16 11.72 6.76
CA PHE A 81 5.18 10.72 6.46
C PHE A 81 6.25 10.65 7.56
N PRO A 82 7.01 9.55 7.64
CA PRO A 82 8.17 9.49 8.51
C PRO A 82 9.19 10.60 8.18
N PRO A 83 10.01 11.03 9.16
CA PRO A 83 11.00 12.08 8.95
C PRO A 83 11.95 11.77 7.79
N GLY A 84 12.14 12.74 6.89
CA GLY A 84 13.04 12.62 5.73
C GLY A 84 12.51 11.75 4.59
N CYS A 85 11.27 11.25 4.68
CA CYS A 85 10.63 10.48 3.63
C CYS A 85 9.71 11.39 2.79
N HIS A 86 9.74 11.21 1.46
CA HIS A 86 8.94 12.00 0.51
C HIS A 86 8.10 11.13 -0.43
N HIS A 87 8.35 9.83 -0.44
CA HIS A 87 7.62 8.85 -1.22
C HIS A 87 7.84 7.47 -0.59
N GLY A 88 6.91 6.56 -0.82
CA GLY A 88 6.99 5.21 -0.29
C GLY A 88 5.61 4.56 -0.24
N ASP A 89 5.61 3.34 0.27
CA ASP A 89 4.43 2.48 0.33
C ASP A 89 4.05 2.17 1.76
N LEU A 90 2.76 1.90 1.96
CA LEU A 90 2.26 1.43 3.23
C LEU A 90 2.24 -0.10 3.29
N ALA A 91 2.48 -0.62 4.48
CA ALA A 91 2.31 -2.02 4.81
C ALA A 91 1.72 -2.17 6.22
N GLU A 92 0.97 -3.24 6.42
CA GLU A 92 0.59 -3.70 7.76
C GLU A 92 1.55 -4.81 8.15
N LEU A 93 2.34 -4.60 9.20
CA LEU A 93 3.31 -5.57 9.69
C LEU A 93 3.10 -5.79 11.19
N SER A 94 2.77 -7.02 11.59
CA SER A 94 2.62 -7.42 12.99
C SER A 94 1.67 -6.52 13.81
N GLY A 95 0.55 -6.11 13.23
CA GLY A 95 -0.46 -5.22 13.81
C GLY A 95 -0.09 -3.73 13.82
N LYS A 96 0.94 -3.34 13.06
CA LYS A 96 1.49 -1.98 13.02
C LYS A 96 1.43 -1.40 11.61
N LEU A 97 1.14 -0.11 11.52
CA LEU A 97 1.23 0.63 10.28
C LEU A 97 2.70 0.92 10.02
N CYS A 98 3.20 0.45 8.88
CA CYS A 98 4.56 0.65 8.45
C CYS A 98 4.61 1.45 7.15
N PHE A 99 5.68 2.21 7.00
CA PHE A 99 6.01 2.99 5.81
C PHE A 99 7.34 2.49 5.25
N VAL A 100 7.32 2.13 3.98
CA VAL A 100 8.43 1.51 3.27
C VAL A 100 8.98 2.53 2.30
N HIS A 101 10.25 2.88 2.47
CA HIS A 101 10.89 3.97 1.76
C HIS A 101 12.20 3.51 1.12
N ALA A 102 12.36 3.77 -0.17
CA ALA A 102 13.64 3.64 -0.85
C ALA A 102 14.53 4.84 -0.48
N ALA A 103 15.43 4.63 0.49
CA ALA A 103 16.35 5.67 0.95
C ALA A 103 17.39 6.03 -0.13
N ASN A 104 17.74 5.06 -0.98
CA ASN A 104 18.54 5.22 -2.19
C ASN A 104 18.30 3.99 -3.10
N VAL A 105 19.04 3.89 -4.21
CA VAL A 105 18.90 2.82 -5.21
C VAL A 105 19.21 1.41 -4.71
N ASP A 106 19.89 1.28 -3.57
CA ASP A 106 20.32 0.01 -2.99
C ASP A 106 19.83 -0.16 -1.54
N THR A 107 18.94 0.69 -1.05
CA THR A 107 18.51 0.64 0.36
C THR A 107 17.03 0.91 0.51
N ILE A 108 16.36 -0.02 1.19
CA ILE A 108 15.01 0.15 1.72
C ILE A 108 15.06 0.37 3.24
N CYS A 109 14.33 1.37 3.72
CA CYS A 109 14.07 1.58 5.14
C CYS A 109 12.59 1.31 5.44
N ILE A 110 12.33 0.63 6.55
CA ILE A 110 10.98 0.42 7.06
C ILE A 110 10.82 1.21 8.35
N TRP A 111 9.83 2.08 8.36
CA TRP A 111 9.41 2.88 9.51
C TRP A 111 8.12 2.32 10.06
N GLN A 112 8.00 2.21 11.37
CA GLN A 112 6.76 1.83 12.04
C GLN A 112 6.15 3.02 12.77
N LEU A 113 4.82 3.12 12.76
CA LEU A 113 4.08 4.08 13.55
C LEU A 113 3.95 3.57 14.99
N VAL A 114 4.56 4.29 15.93
CA VAL A 114 4.61 3.94 17.35
C VAL A 114 3.39 4.47 18.10
N ASP A 115 3.02 5.72 17.85
CA ASP A 115 1.87 6.42 18.43
C ASP A 115 1.25 7.34 17.37
N ASP A 116 -0.08 7.43 17.35
CA ASP A 116 -0.88 8.20 16.39
C ASP A 116 -1.85 9.20 17.05
N LYS A 117 -1.70 9.46 18.36
CA LYS A 117 -2.67 10.26 19.14
C LYS A 117 -2.66 11.76 18.84
N LEU A 118 -1.58 12.46 19.17
CA LEU A 118 -1.47 13.92 19.09
C LEU A 118 -0.43 14.34 18.07
N GLU A 119 0.75 13.72 18.14
CA GLU A 119 1.80 13.85 17.15
C GLU A 119 2.22 12.44 16.74
N PRO A 120 2.06 12.06 15.46
CA PRO A 120 2.46 10.76 14.97
C PRO A 120 3.96 10.54 15.16
N VAL A 121 4.33 9.52 15.93
CA VAL A 121 5.73 9.17 16.21
C VAL A 121 6.13 7.98 15.36
N TRP A 122 7.09 8.21 14.46
CA TRP A 122 7.69 7.17 13.63
C TRP A 122 9.01 6.69 14.22
N SER A 123 9.28 5.39 14.09
CA SER A 123 10.54 4.77 14.45
C SER A 123 11.01 3.88 13.31
N GLN A 124 12.26 4.03 12.87
CA GLN A 124 12.84 3.13 11.88
C GLN A 124 13.10 1.77 12.55
N CYS A 125 12.41 0.72 12.08
CA CYS A 125 12.54 -0.62 12.65
C CYS A 125 13.47 -1.52 11.84
N SER A 126 13.59 -1.28 10.54
CA SER A 126 14.43 -2.11 9.66
C SER A 126 15.13 -1.26 8.60
N ARG A 127 16.31 -1.72 8.21
CA ARG A 127 17.08 -1.22 7.08
C ARG A 127 17.57 -2.43 6.31
N ILE A 128 17.27 -2.47 5.03
CA ILE A 128 17.55 -3.60 4.15
C ILE A 128 18.37 -3.04 3.00
N ASP A 129 19.62 -3.45 2.89
CA ASP A 129 20.44 -3.13 1.73
C ASP A 129 20.11 -4.16 0.63
N VAL A 130 19.69 -3.72 -0.54
CA VAL A 130 19.30 -4.62 -1.65
C VAL A 130 20.58 -5.18 -2.27
N PHE A 131 20.77 -6.49 -2.14
CA PHE A 131 22.07 -7.14 -2.37
C PHE A 131 22.35 -7.50 -3.84
N SER A 132 21.44 -7.22 -4.77
CA SER A 132 21.55 -7.59 -6.18
C SER A 132 21.17 -6.44 -7.09
N ASN A 133 21.98 -6.19 -8.12
CA ASN A 133 21.69 -5.23 -9.19
C ASN A 133 20.47 -5.62 -10.04
N GLU A 134 19.95 -6.84 -9.88
CA GLU A 134 18.77 -7.34 -10.58
C GLU A 134 17.46 -6.98 -9.86
N ILE A 135 17.53 -6.63 -8.58
CA ILE A 135 16.36 -6.30 -7.76
C ILE A 135 16.27 -4.79 -7.68
N SER A 136 15.20 -4.21 -8.20
CA SER A 136 15.00 -2.76 -8.11
C SER A 136 14.43 -2.39 -6.74
N THR A 137 14.67 -1.15 -6.30
CA THR A 137 14.01 -0.59 -5.12
C THR A 137 12.58 -0.14 -5.41
N TYR A 138 12.12 -0.24 -6.67
CA TYR A 138 10.72 -0.05 -7.02
C TYR A 138 9.93 -1.32 -6.71
N GLY A 139 8.68 -1.14 -6.29
CA GLY A 139 7.80 -2.28 -6.02
C GLY A 139 8.25 -3.15 -4.83
N PHE A 140 8.98 -2.58 -3.87
CA PHE A 140 9.38 -3.31 -2.66
C PHE A 140 8.24 -3.30 -1.63
N PHE A 141 7.60 -4.44 -1.47
CA PHE A 141 6.34 -4.57 -0.76
C PHE A 141 6.41 -5.66 0.30
N PRO A 142 6.69 -5.30 1.56
CA PRO A 142 6.47 -6.19 2.70
C PRO A 142 5.01 -6.63 2.75
N ILE A 143 4.79 -7.95 2.73
CA ILE A 143 3.46 -8.57 2.74
C ILE A 143 3.10 -9.02 4.15
N LEU A 144 4.07 -9.62 4.83
CA LEU A 144 3.90 -10.23 6.14
C LEU A 144 5.21 -10.18 6.89
N SER A 145 5.14 -9.92 8.19
CA SER A 145 6.23 -10.18 9.13
C SER A 145 5.76 -11.17 10.19
N ARG A 146 6.65 -12.09 10.58
CA ARG A 146 6.44 -12.99 11.70
C ARG A 146 7.77 -13.21 12.40
N ASP A 147 7.82 -12.82 13.68
CA ASP A 147 9.03 -12.84 14.48
C ASP A 147 10.16 -12.06 13.80
N THR A 148 11.09 -12.75 13.18
CA THR A 148 12.27 -12.21 12.50
C THR A 148 12.29 -12.52 11.01
N GLU A 149 11.21 -13.11 10.50
CA GLU A 149 10.99 -13.44 9.10
C GLU A 149 10.07 -12.39 8.47
N MET A 150 10.40 -12.00 7.25
CA MET A 150 9.57 -11.13 6.43
C MET A 150 9.40 -11.74 5.04
N LEU A 151 8.16 -11.71 4.54
CA LEU A 151 7.84 -12.04 3.16
C LEU A 151 7.65 -10.74 2.38
N ILE A 152 8.33 -10.64 1.24
CA ILE A 152 8.43 -9.39 0.48
C ILE A 152 8.16 -9.71 -0.99
N ALA A 153 7.22 -8.98 -1.60
CA ALA A 153 7.11 -8.91 -3.06
C ALA A 153 8.05 -7.82 -3.57
N VAL A 154 8.80 -8.11 -4.63
CA VAL A 154 9.71 -7.15 -5.25
C VAL A 154 9.49 -7.11 -6.75
N ASP A 155 9.55 -5.91 -7.32
CA ASP A 155 9.36 -5.61 -8.74
C ASP A 155 8.01 -6.07 -9.31
N ASP A 156 7.03 -6.31 -8.44
CA ASP A 156 5.78 -7.02 -8.73
C ASP A 156 5.97 -8.47 -9.21
N GLU A 157 7.19 -8.93 -9.47
CA GLU A 157 7.48 -10.17 -10.21
C GLU A 157 7.89 -11.32 -9.28
N LYS A 158 8.50 -11.03 -8.13
CA LYS A 158 9.14 -12.06 -7.30
C LYS A 158 8.76 -11.97 -5.84
N LEU A 159 8.65 -13.12 -5.19
CA LEU A 159 8.49 -13.25 -3.75
C LEU A 159 9.79 -13.70 -3.12
N TYR A 160 10.22 -12.95 -2.11
CA TYR A 160 11.42 -13.24 -1.35
C TYR A 160 11.10 -13.46 0.13
N GLN A 161 11.82 -14.40 0.73
CA GLN A 161 11.96 -14.51 2.18
C GLN A 161 13.20 -13.73 2.63
N LEU A 162 13.01 -12.86 3.61
CA LEU A 162 14.06 -12.15 4.30
C LEU A 162 14.04 -12.52 5.79
N TYR A 163 15.22 -12.62 6.38
CA TYR A 163 15.38 -12.69 7.84
C TYR A 163 16.08 -11.42 8.32
N GLU A 164 15.64 -10.84 9.44
CA GLU A 164 16.18 -9.56 9.96
C GLU A 164 17.70 -9.58 10.19
N TRP A 165 18.27 -10.74 10.51
CA TRP A 165 19.70 -10.93 10.75
C TRP A 165 20.49 -11.36 9.51
N SER A 166 19.81 -11.54 8.37
CA SER A 166 20.42 -12.08 7.17
C SER A 166 20.74 -10.97 6.19
N ASP A 167 21.99 -10.95 5.74
CA ASP A 167 22.44 -10.11 4.63
C ASP A 167 22.09 -10.72 3.26
N THR A 168 21.07 -11.60 3.21
CA THR A 168 20.65 -12.29 1.99
C THR A 168 19.13 -12.43 1.94
N MET A 169 18.58 -12.36 0.74
CA MET A 169 17.18 -12.67 0.45
C MET A 169 17.12 -14.01 -0.29
N SER A 170 16.18 -14.87 0.10
CA SER A 170 15.93 -16.14 -0.58
C SER A 170 14.72 -16.00 -1.48
N GLU A 171 14.90 -16.14 -2.80
CA GLU A 171 13.78 -16.20 -3.74
C GLU A 171 12.92 -17.43 -3.42
N LEU A 172 11.63 -17.22 -3.23
CA LEU A 172 10.66 -18.28 -2.97
C LEU A 172 9.88 -18.64 -4.23
N VAL A 173 9.43 -17.62 -4.96
CA VAL A 173 8.58 -17.78 -6.14
C VAL A 173 8.90 -16.67 -7.13
N ASP A 174 9.14 -17.07 -8.37
CA ASP A 174 9.07 -16.19 -9.54
C ASP A 174 7.63 -16.24 -10.07
N MET A 175 6.87 -15.16 -9.92
CA MET A 175 5.46 -15.11 -10.28
C MET A 175 5.25 -15.01 -11.79
N GLU A 176 6.25 -14.57 -12.56
CA GLU A 176 6.16 -14.59 -14.03
C GLU A 176 6.22 -16.02 -14.56
N ASP A 177 7.10 -16.84 -13.99
CA ASP A 177 7.33 -18.21 -14.45
C ASP A 177 6.34 -19.23 -13.87
N VAL A 178 5.87 -19.01 -12.64
CA VAL A 178 5.12 -20.04 -11.88
C VAL A 178 3.60 -19.87 -11.98
N LEU A 179 3.07 -18.66 -12.20
CA LEU A 179 1.63 -18.43 -12.16
C LEU A 179 0.95 -18.75 -13.50
N GLU A 180 -0.07 -19.60 -13.44
CA GLU A 180 -0.97 -19.91 -14.54
C GLU A 180 -2.40 -19.53 -14.15
N TYR A 181 -3.07 -18.75 -15.00
CA TYR A 181 -4.45 -18.30 -14.77
C TYR A 181 -5.42 -19.14 -15.60
N GLU A 182 -6.46 -19.67 -14.96
CA GLU A 182 -7.53 -20.37 -15.68
C GLU A 182 -8.52 -19.36 -16.26
N ARG A 183 -8.76 -19.43 -17.56
CA ARG A 183 -9.83 -18.70 -18.25
C ARG A 183 -11.16 -19.43 -18.08
N ALA A 184 -12.26 -18.72 -18.28
CA ALA A 184 -13.61 -19.29 -18.19
C ALA A 184 -13.88 -20.47 -19.15
N ASP A 185 -13.10 -20.59 -20.23
CA ASP A 185 -13.16 -21.70 -21.19
C ASP A 185 -12.27 -22.90 -20.80
N GLY A 186 -11.60 -22.84 -19.64
CA GLY A 186 -10.67 -23.85 -19.14
C GLY A 186 -9.28 -23.78 -19.77
N SER A 187 -9.01 -22.83 -20.68
CA SER A 187 -7.66 -22.58 -21.18
C SER A 187 -6.81 -21.89 -20.11
N LYS A 188 -5.50 -22.14 -20.15
CA LYS A 188 -4.56 -21.47 -19.26
C LYS A 188 -3.99 -20.24 -19.94
N LEU A 189 -3.80 -19.19 -19.16
CA LEU A 189 -3.20 -17.94 -19.54
C LEU A 189 -1.92 -17.79 -18.72
N THR A 190 -0.80 -17.58 -19.42
CA THR A 190 0.53 -17.43 -18.82
C THR A 190 1.01 -15.99 -18.96
N PHE A 191 2.01 -15.59 -18.17
CA PHE A 191 2.57 -14.24 -18.18
C PHE A 191 2.98 -13.78 -19.60
N GLY A 192 3.62 -14.66 -20.38
CA GLY A 192 4.06 -14.36 -21.74
C GLY A 192 2.94 -13.94 -22.71
N GLU A 193 1.68 -14.29 -22.41
CA GLU A 193 0.52 -13.88 -23.21
C GLU A 193 -0.12 -12.57 -22.73
N ILE A 194 0.01 -12.21 -21.44
CA ILE A 194 -0.64 -11.03 -20.84
C ILE A 194 0.24 -9.77 -20.95
N GLY A 195 1.56 -9.94 -20.96
CA GLY A 195 2.51 -8.85 -20.76
C GLY A 195 2.62 -8.47 -19.28
N ARG A 196 3.15 -7.27 -18.99
CA ARG A 196 3.45 -6.86 -17.62
C ARG A 196 2.16 -6.71 -16.78
N ILE A 197 2.08 -7.43 -15.67
CA ILE A 197 0.95 -7.39 -14.73
C ILE A 197 1.45 -6.86 -13.39
N LEU A 198 0.66 -5.98 -12.77
CA LEU A 198 0.88 -5.59 -11.38
C LEU A 198 0.23 -6.63 -10.47
N TYR A 199 1.04 -7.32 -9.69
CA TYR A 199 0.57 -8.35 -8.76
C TYR A 199 0.42 -7.78 -7.37
N TYR A 200 -0.76 -7.95 -6.80
CA TYR A 200 -1.01 -7.63 -5.39
C TYR A 200 -1.09 -8.91 -4.58
N VAL A 201 -0.06 -9.16 -3.79
CA VAL A 201 -0.02 -10.28 -2.86
C VAL A 201 -0.61 -9.81 -1.54
N VAL A 202 -1.73 -10.41 -1.15
CA VAL A 202 -2.41 -10.13 0.12
C VAL A 202 -2.47 -11.39 0.98
N PRO A 203 -2.26 -11.28 2.30
CA PRO A 203 -2.50 -12.40 3.20
C PRO A 203 -3.95 -12.86 3.06
N PHE A 204 -4.16 -14.14 2.76
CA PHE A 204 -5.51 -14.70 2.67
C PHE A 204 -6.18 -14.69 4.04
N VAL A 205 -7.36 -14.08 4.10
CA VAL A 205 -8.28 -14.15 5.25
C VAL A 205 -9.60 -14.64 4.72
N GLU A 206 -10.13 -15.72 5.30
CA GLU A 206 -11.41 -16.28 4.89
C GLU A 206 -12.53 -15.24 5.12
N SER A 207 -13.31 -14.95 4.07
CA SER A 207 -14.44 -14.06 4.17
C SER A 207 -15.50 -14.65 5.09
N LEU A 208 -15.93 -13.87 6.09
CA LEU A 208 -17.06 -14.23 6.96
C LEU A 208 -18.41 -14.13 6.25
N VAL A 209 -18.43 -13.59 5.02
CA VAL A 209 -19.62 -13.45 4.18
C VAL A 209 -19.47 -14.33 2.96
N SER A 210 -20.40 -15.26 2.77
CA SER A 210 -20.49 -16.04 1.54
C SER A 210 -20.96 -15.14 0.40
N ILE A 211 -20.10 -14.93 -0.59
CA ILE A 211 -20.49 -14.30 -1.86
C ILE A 211 -21.16 -15.39 -2.70
N SER A 212 -22.47 -15.58 -2.52
CA SER A 212 -23.25 -16.40 -3.45
C SER A 212 -23.48 -15.63 -4.74
N ALA A 213 -23.29 -16.28 -5.89
CA ALA A 213 -23.73 -15.72 -7.17
C ALA A 213 -25.22 -15.34 -7.06
N SER A 214 -25.56 -14.12 -7.47
CA SER A 214 -26.94 -13.71 -7.66
C SER A 214 -27.58 -14.61 -8.73
N ASN A 215 -28.71 -15.25 -8.38
CA ASN A 215 -29.56 -16.00 -9.32
C ASN A 215 -30.10 -15.10 -10.43
#